data_AF-A0A924IQH4-F1
#
_entry.id   AF-A0A924IQH4-F1
#
_cell.length_a   1.000
_cell.length_b   1.000
_cell.length_c   1.000
_cell.angle_alpha   90.00
_cell.angle_beta   90.00
_cell.angle_gamma   90.00
#
_symmetry.space_group_name_H-M   'P 1'
#
loop_
_entity.id
_entity.type
_entity.pdbx_description
1 polymer ?
#
loop_
_entity_poly.entity_id
_entity_poly.type
_entity_poly.pdbx_seq_one_letter_code
_entity_poly.pdbx_strand_id
1 'polypeptide(L)' 'MESRHYRIESDVPLHASLLPPATSNQLYADCSLAVAVAVKSVADPTRQQVRVVHVPSGEVVFDTFPAPLIAND' A
#
# COMPACT_ATOMS: atom_id res chain seq x y z
N MET A 1 6.49 -16.82 -16.05
CA MET A 1 5.64 -15.63 -15.88
C MET A 1 5.40 -15.50 -14.39
N GLU A 2 6.20 -14.70 -13.71
CA GLU A 2 5.99 -14.48 -12.27
C GLU A 2 4.65 -13.79 -12.10
N SER A 3 3.74 -14.42 -11.37
CA SER A 3 2.47 -13.84 -10.98
C SER A 3 2.74 -12.71 -10.00
N ARG A 4 3.15 -11.55 -10.50
CA ARG A 4 3.53 -10.36 -9.71
C ARG A 4 2.26 -9.71 -9.17
N HIS A 5 1.63 -10.37 -8.21
CA HIS A 5 0.44 -9.85 -7.56
C HIS A 5 0.88 -8.97 -6.39
N TYR A 6 0.55 -7.69 -6.48
CA TYR A 6 0.77 -6.72 -5.42
C TYR A 6 -0.56 -6.40 -4.76
N ARG A 7 -0.54 -6.28 -3.44
CA ARG A 7 -1.70 -5.92 -2.62
C ARG A 7 -1.41 -4.63 -1.89
N ILE A 8 -2.42 -3.78 -1.79
CA ILE A 8 -2.34 -2.55 -0.99
C ILE A 8 -2.98 -2.84 0.37
N GLU A 9 -2.24 -2.58 1.43
CA GLU A 9 -2.71 -2.66 2.81
C GLU A 9 -2.67 -1.28 3.44
N SER A 10 -3.66 -0.96 4.27
CA SER A 10 -3.72 0.31 4.99
C SER A 10 -4.27 0.10 6.39
N ASP A 11 -3.78 0.89 7.35
CA ASP A 11 -4.23 0.84 8.74
C ASP A 11 -5.64 1.45 8.90
N VAL A 12 -5.94 2.45 8.07
CA VAL A 12 -7.23 3.16 8.03
C VAL A 12 -7.97 2.75 6.75
N PRO A 13 -9.31 2.61 6.75
CA PRO A 13 -10.07 2.39 5.52
C PRO A 13 -9.75 3.50 4.52
N LEU A 14 -9.18 3.11 3.37
CA LEU A 14 -8.87 4.04 2.28
C LEU A 14 -10.17 4.69 1.83
N HIS A 15 -10.35 5.97 2.17
CA HIS A 15 -11.49 6.76 1.74
C HIS A 15 -11.25 7.25 0.31
N ALA A 16 -11.12 6.29 -0.61
CA ALA A 16 -10.88 6.58 -2.01
C ALA A 16 -12.18 7.03 -2.68
N SER A 17 -12.59 8.27 -2.42
CA SER A 17 -13.81 8.84 -3.03
C SER A 17 -13.73 8.93 -4.57
N LEU A 18 -12.54 8.73 -5.16
CA LEU A 18 -12.25 8.82 -6.58
C LEU A 18 -11.88 7.47 -7.23
N LEU A 19 -11.94 6.36 -6.50
CA LEU A 19 -11.69 5.03 -7.02
C LEU A 19 -12.89 4.13 -6.69
N PRO A 20 -13.21 3.13 -7.53
CA PRO A 20 -14.16 2.09 -7.12
C PRO A 20 -13.71 1.57 -5.76
N PRO A 21 -14.66 1.25 -4.84
CA PRO A 21 -14.33 0.90 -3.46
C PRO A 21 -13.22 -0.13 -3.50
N ALA A 22 -12.00 0.31 -3.19
CA ALA A 22 -10.83 -0.52 -3.26
C ALA A 22 -10.98 -1.47 -2.09
N THR A 23 -11.75 -2.54 -2.30
CA THR A 23 -11.82 -3.64 -1.38
C THR A 23 -10.37 -3.99 -1.07
N SER A 24 -10.03 -4.05 0.20
CA SER A 24 -8.69 -4.32 0.76
C SER A 24 -8.02 -5.59 0.22
N ASN A 25 -8.63 -6.27 -0.75
CA ASN A 25 -8.19 -7.46 -1.44
C ASN A 25 -7.95 -7.25 -2.95
N GLN A 26 -7.85 -6.01 -3.43
CA GLN A 26 -7.52 -5.76 -4.84
C GLN A 26 -6.06 -6.13 -5.12
N LEU A 27 -5.87 -7.02 -6.10
CA LEU A 27 -4.56 -7.46 -6.57
C LEU A 27 -4.18 -6.70 -7.84
N TYR A 28 -2.97 -6.18 -7.87
CA TYR A 28 -2.39 -5.47 -9.00
C TYR A 28 -1.32 -6.34 -9.65
N ALA A 29 -1.28 -6.41 -10.98
CA ALA A 29 -0.22 -7.11 -11.70
C ALA A 29 1.09 -6.30 -11.77
N ASP A 30 1.01 -4.99 -11.49
CA ASP A 30 2.10 -4.03 -11.65
C ASP A 30 2.40 -3.31 -10.33
N CYS A 31 3.67 -3.32 -9.94
CA CYS A 31 4.14 -2.64 -8.73
C CYS A 31 3.90 -1.12 -8.82
N SER A 32 4.29 -0.51 -9.95
CA SER A 32 4.14 0.94 -10.14
C SER A 32 2.68 1.38 -10.09
N LEU A 33 1.77 0.57 -10.62
CA LEU A 33 0.33 0.84 -10.52
C LEU A 33 -0.15 0.72 -9.07
N ALA A 34 0.25 -0.34 -8.36
CA ALA A 34 -0.11 -0.55 -6.96
C ALA A 34 0.37 0.62 -6.08
N VAL A 35 1.61 1.09 -6.28
CA VAL A 35 2.17 2.24 -5.56
C VAL A 35 1.42 3.53 -5.92
N ALA A 36 1.15 3.78 -7.20
CA ALA A 36 0.42 4.98 -7.61
C ALA A 36 -0.99 5.00 -7.01
N VAL A 37 -1.68 3.86 -6.98
CA VAL A 37 -3.01 3.75 -6.37
C VAL A 37 -2.93 3.89 -4.84
N ALA A 38 -1.93 3.28 -4.19
CA ALA A 38 -1.71 3.41 -2.75
C ALA A 38 -1.53 4.89 -2.37
N VAL A 39 -0.60 5.58 -3.02
CA VAL A 39 -0.33 7.01 -2.78
C VAL A 39 -1.55 7.87 -3.07
N LYS A 40 -2.27 7.61 -4.18
CA LYS A 40 -3.47 8.37 -4.54
C LYS A 40 -4.67 8.09 -3.63
N SER A 41 -4.67 6.97 -2.91
CA SER A 41 -5.73 6.60 -1.97
C SER A 41 -5.47 7.12 -0.55
N VAL A 42 -4.24 7.52 -0.24
CA VAL A 42 -3.89 8.15 1.04
C VAL A 42 -4.42 9.58 1.04
N ALA A 43 -5.39 9.86 1.92
CA ALA A 43 -5.89 11.22 2.09
C ALA A 43 -4.98 12.07 2.99
N ASP A 44 -4.39 11.47 4.05
CA ASP A 44 -3.48 12.14 4.98
C ASP A 44 -2.21 11.30 5.17
N PRO A 45 -1.10 11.57 4.46
CA PRO A 45 0.12 10.76 4.55
C PRO A 45 0.82 10.81 5.92
N THR A 46 0.44 11.77 6.78
CA THR A 46 0.95 11.89 8.15
C THR A 46 0.16 11.09 9.18
N ARG A 47 -1.05 10.65 8.83
CA ARG A 47 -1.97 9.92 9.73
C ARG A 47 -2.39 8.56 9.19
N GLN A 48 -2.17 8.31 7.91
CA GLN A 48 -2.58 7.10 7.23
C GLN A 48 -1.35 6.39 6.70
N GLN A 49 -1.15 5.17 7.18
CA GLN A 49 -0.15 4.27 6.65
C GLN A 49 -0.75 3.47 5.50
N VAL A 50 -0.06 3.46 4.36
CA VAL A 50 -0.34 2.55 3.26
C VAL A 50 0.93 1.79 2.91
N ARG A 51 0.76 0.49 2.66
CA ARG A 51 1.82 -0.45 2.30
C ARG A 51 1.45 -1.15 1.02
N VAL A 52 2.44 -1.41 0.18
CA VAL A 52 2.30 -2.29 -0.97
C VAL A 52 3.11 -3.54 -0.70
N VAL A 53 2.44 -4.68 -0.75
CA VAL A 53 3.01 -5.99 -0.46
C VAL A 53 3.00 -6.85 -1.72
N HIS A 54 4.15 -7.43 -2.05
CA HIS A 54 4.24 -8.46 -3.08
C HIS A 54 3.70 -9.77 -2.51
N VAL A 55 2.51 -10.18 -2.93
CA VAL A 55 1.78 -11.33 -2.39
C VAL A 55 2.57 -12.66 -2.45
N PRO A 56 3.27 -13.00 -3.55
CA PRO A 56 4.03 -14.26 -3.62
C PRO A 56 5.20 -14.31 -2.63
N SER A 57 5.85 -13.18 -2.37
CA SER A 57 7.05 -13.12 -1.53
C SER A 57 6.74 -12.66 -0.10
N GLY A 58 5.60 -12.03 0.13
CA GLY A 58 5.28 -11.29 1.36
C GLY A 58 6.11 -10.02 1.56
N GLU A 59 6.85 -9.57 0.56
CA GLU A 59 7.78 -8.43 0.69
C GLU A 59 7.04 -7.10 0.58
N VAL A 60 7.32 -6.16 1.48
CA VAL A 60 6.81 -4.79 1.41
C VAL A 60 7.68 -3.98 0.44
N VAL A 61 7.13 -3.68 -0.74
CA VAL A 61 7.83 -2.92 -1.78
C VAL A 61 7.68 -1.40 -1.60
N PHE A 62 6.71 -0.97 -0.81
CA PHE A 62 6.45 0.43 -0.51
C PHE A 62 5.73 0.57 0.83
N ASP A 63 6.13 1.57 1.63
CA ASP A 63 5.47 1.97 2.87
C ASP A 63 5.54 3.49 3.00
N THR A 64 4.44 4.13 3.41
CA THR A 64 4.40 5.60 3.60
C THR A 64 4.84 6.03 4.98
N PHE A 65 4.91 5.12 5.95
CA PHE A 65 5.49 5.45 7.24
C PHE A 65 7.02 5.43 7.11
N PRO A 66 7.75 6.46 7.57
CA PRO A 66 9.18 6.32 7.71
C PRO A 66 9.43 5.16 8.66
N ALA A 67 10.36 4.26 8.31
CA ALA A 67 10.81 3.20 9.20
C ALA A 67 10.96 3.77 10.61
N PRO A 68 10.46 3.07 11.66
CA PRO A 68 10.45 3.61 13.01
C PRO A 68 11.84 4.14 13.29
N LEU A 69 11.94 5.42 13.66
CA LEU A 69 13.15 5.96 14.23
C LEU A 69 13.54 4.93 15.28
N ILE A 70 14.62 4.21 15.04
CA ILE A 70 15.29 3.37 16.02
C ILE A 70 15.55 4.31 17.19
N ALA A 71 14.63 4.32 18.14
CA ALA A 71 14.83 4.89 19.45
C ALA A 71 15.84 3.94 20.09
N ASN A 72 17.12 4.22 19.83
CA ASN A 72 18.18 3.75 20.71
C ASN A 72 17.91 4.44 22.06
N ASP A 73 17.31 3.69 22.98
CA ASP A 73 17.49 3.86 24.43
C ASP A 73 18.34 2.70 24.94
#